data_AF-A0A3A9WT01-F1
#
_entry.id   AF-A0A3A9WT01-F1
#
_cell.length_a   1.000
_cell.length_b   1.000
_cell.length_c   1.000
_cell.angle_alpha   90.00
_cell.angle_beta   90.00
_cell.angle_gamma   90.00
#
_symmetry.space_group_name_H-M   'P 1'
#
loop_
_entity.id
_entity.type
_entity.pdbx_description
1 polymer ?
#
loop_
_entity_poly.entity_id
_entity_poly.type
_entity_poly.pdbx_seq_one_letter_code
_entity_poly.pdbx_strand_id
1 'polypeptide(L)'
;MIGRAAQQLDFPARVESDIMFHPALVAATGSSRLGPMPELIMGEVQLTMGQARAHRATHPGDIEREHAAIPAAIDAGNAKGAENALLFHLHAARDRLIADLGTE
;
A
#
# COMPACT_ATOMS: atom_id res chain seq x y z
N MET A 1 -18.11 19.30 -10.64
CA MET A 1 -18.38 17.84 -10.56
C MET A 1 -17.40 16.96 -11.35
N ILE A 2 -16.39 17.50 -12.04
CA ILE A 2 -15.44 16.71 -12.86
C ILE A 2 -14.38 15.96 -12.01
N GLY A 3 -14.03 16.48 -10.82
CA GLY A 3 -12.95 15.91 -10.00
C GLY A 3 -13.21 14.52 -9.42
N ARG A 4 -14.46 14.20 -9.07
CA ARG A 4 -14.79 12.92 -8.40
C ARG A 4 -14.82 11.73 -9.37
N ALA A 5 -15.27 11.95 -10.61
CA ALA A 5 -15.27 10.93 -11.66
C ALA A 5 -13.85 10.64 -12.19
N ALA A 6 -13.01 11.67 -12.32
CA ALA A 6 -11.60 11.50 -12.68
C ALA A 6 -10.80 10.76 -11.59
N GLN A 7 -11.05 11.06 -10.31
CA GLN A 7 -10.45 10.34 -9.17
C GLN A 7 -10.86 8.86 -9.11
N GLN A 8 -12.07 8.51 -9.55
CA GLN A 8 -12.53 7.12 -9.61
C GLN A 8 -11.90 6.32 -10.76
N LEU A 9 -11.60 6.96 -11.90
CA LEU A 9 -10.94 6.30 -13.04
C LEU A 9 -9.45 6.00 -12.78
N ASP A 10 -8.82 6.76 -11.90
CA ASP A 10 -7.41 6.60 -11.49
C ASP A 10 -7.23 5.57 -10.34
N PHE A 11 -8.33 5.19 -9.69
CA PHE A 11 -8.28 4.26 -8.55
C PHE A 11 -7.72 2.87 -8.91
N PRO A 12 -8.12 2.20 -10.01
CA PRO A 12 -7.55 0.90 -10.39
C PRO A 12 -6.05 0.98 -10.70
N ALA A 13 -5.59 2.05 -11.35
CA ALA A 13 -4.18 2.24 -11.68
C ALA A 13 -3.32 2.49 -10.43
N ARG A 14 -3.85 3.24 -9.46
CA ARG A 14 -3.20 3.43 -8.15
C ARG A 14 -3.12 2.15 -7.34
N VAL A 15 -4.21 1.38 -7.31
CA VAL A 15 -4.25 0.07 -6.65
C VAL A 15 -3.23 -0.88 -7.27
N GLU A 16 -3.13 -0.91 -8.60
CA GLU A 16 -2.12 -1.72 -9.31
C GLU A 16 -0.69 -1.29 -8.95
N SER A 17 -0.42 0.01 -8.91
CA SER A 17 0.91 0.53 -8.52
C SER A 17 1.26 0.17 -7.08
N ASP A 18 0.28 0.17 -6.17
CA ASP A 18 0.42 -0.21 -4.76
C ASP A 18 0.73 -1.72 -4.63
N ILE A 19 -0.06 -2.54 -5.32
CA ILE A 19 0.12 -4.00 -5.40
C ILE A 19 1.51 -4.38 -5.91
N MET A 20 2.04 -3.66 -6.89
CA MET A 20 3.35 -3.97 -7.48
C MET A 20 4.54 -3.43 -6.66
N PHE A 21 4.31 -2.45 -5.79
CA PHE A 21 5.36 -1.84 -4.99
C PHE A 21 5.92 -2.80 -3.93
N HIS A 22 5.07 -3.49 -3.18
CA HIS A 22 5.51 -4.41 -2.12
C HIS A 22 6.33 -5.62 -2.63
N PRO A 23 5.92 -6.34 -3.69
CA PRO A 23 6.73 -7.38 -4.31
C PRO A 23 8.08 -6.86 -4.79
N ALA A 24 8.13 -5.65 -5.34
CA ALA A 24 9.38 -5.05 -5.80
C ALA A 24 10.36 -4.80 -4.64
N LEU A 25 9.88 -4.33 -3.49
CA LEU A 25 10.70 -4.18 -2.27
C LEU A 25 11.24 -5.52 -1.78
N VAL A 26 10.40 -6.56 -1.78
CA VAL A 26 10.81 -7.91 -1.34
C VAL A 26 11.85 -8.49 -2.29
N ALA A 27 11.64 -8.37 -3.61
CA ALA A 27 12.58 -8.82 -4.62
C ALA A 27 13.95 -8.13 -4.50
N ALA A 28 13.96 -6.83 -4.21
CA ALA A 28 15.17 -6.04 -4.02
C ALA A 28 16.05 -6.52 -2.84
N THR A 29 15.49 -7.27 -1.88
CA THR A 29 16.29 -7.87 -0.79
C THR A 29 17.18 -9.03 -1.23
N GLY A 30 16.93 -9.62 -2.40
CA GLY A 30 17.62 -10.83 -2.86
C GLY A 30 17.38 -12.08 -2.00
N SER A 31 16.40 -12.05 -1.10
CA SER A 31 16.14 -13.15 -0.18
C SER A 31 15.40 -14.30 -0.85
N SER A 32 16.03 -15.48 -0.93
CA SER A 32 15.38 -16.70 -1.42
C SER A 32 14.22 -17.18 -0.55
N ARG A 33 14.21 -16.77 0.73
CA ARG A 33 13.12 -17.09 1.67
C ARG A 33 11.94 -16.13 1.53
N LEU A 34 12.19 -14.84 1.33
CA LEU A 34 11.11 -13.83 1.24
C LEU A 34 10.57 -13.68 -0.17
N GLY A 35 11.39 -13.91 -1.20
CA GLY A 35 11.01 -13.75 -2.62
C GLY A 35 9.70 -14.44 -3.02
N PRO A 36 9.42 -15.68 -2.58
CA PRO A 36 8.16 -16.36 -2.90
C PRO A 36 6.94 -15.85 -2.10
N MET A 37 7.13 -15.12 -1.00
CA MET A 37 6.05 -14.79 -0.07
C MET A 37 4.96 -13.89 -0.68
N PRO A 38 5.28 -12.84 -1.47
CA PRO A 38 4.26 -12.02 -2.10
C PRO A 38 3.31 -12.85 -2.96
N GLU A 39 3.80 -13.83 -3.73
CA GLU A 39 2.95 -14.67 -4.59
C GLU A 39 1.92 -15.48 -3.78
N LEU A 40 2.26 -15.88 -2.55
CA LEU A 40 1.39 -16.67 -1.68
C LEU A 40 0.26 -15.85 -1.04
N ILE A 41 0.48 -14.56 -0.81
CA ILE A 41 -0.46 -13.71 -0.05
C ILE A 41 -1.11 -12.62 -0.90
N MET A 42 -0.58 -12.31 -2.09
CA MET A 42 -1.02 -11.16 -2.87
C MET A 42 -2.47 -11.29 -3.34
N GLY A 43 -2.95 -12.50 -3.61
CA GLY A 43 -4.36 -12.72 -3.95
C GLY A 43 -5.31 -12.22 -2.84
N GLU A 44 -4.98 -12.50 -1.58
CA GLU A 44 -5.76 -12.05 -0.42
C GLU A 44 -5.64 -10.53 -0.21
N VAL A 45 -4.45 -9.96 -0.45
CA VAL A 45 -4.23 -8.51 -0.39
C VAL A 45 -5.08 -7.80 -1.45
N GLN A 46 -5.07 -8.28 -2.69
CA GLN A 46 -5.86 -7.73 -3.80
C GLN A 46 -7.37 -7.80 -3.52
N LEU A 47 -7.86 -8.95 -3.02
CA LEU A 47 -9.27 -9.11 -2.64
C LEU A 47 -9.67 -8.12 -1.54
N THR A 48 -8.84 -8.01 -0.49
CA THR A 48 -9.07 -7.07 0.62
C THR A 48 -9.10 -5.62 0.13
N MET A 49 -8.15 -5.20 -0.71
CA MET A 49 -8.11 -3.85 -1.27
C MET A 49 -9.31 -3.55 -2.19
N GLY A 50 -9.74 -4.53 -2.98
CA GLY A 50 -10.87 -4.39 -3.90
C GLY A 50 -12.23 -4.31 -3.19
N GLN A 51 -12.38 -5.03 -2.07
CA GLN A 51 -13.62 -5.17 -1.31
C GLN A 51 -13.76 -4.15 -0.18
N ALA A 52 -12.66 -3.76 0.49
CA ALA A 52 -12.71 -2.84 1.60
C ALA A 52 -13.12 -1.43 1.16
N ARG A 53 -14.17 -0.89 1.77
CA ARG A 53 -14.58 0.51 1.53
C ARG A 53 -13.54 1.46 2.08
N ALA A 54 -12.79 1.06 3.12
CA ALA A 54 -11.62 1.76 3.65
C ALA A 54 -10.66 2.26 2.56
N HIS A 55 -10.29 1.43 1.59
CA HIS A 55 -9.36 1.84 0.53
C HIS A 55 -9.99 2.87 -0.42
N ARG A 56 -11.31 2.82 -0.63
CA ARG A 56 -12.04 3.79 -1.47
C ARG A 56 -12.39 5.09 -0.74
N ALA A 57 -12.46 5.05 0.59
CA ALA A 57 -12.80 6.19 1.45
C ALA A 57 -11.57 7.01 1.90
N THR A 58 -10.37 6.42 1.80
CA THR A 58 -9.13 7.10 2.15
C THR A 58 -8.79 8.16 1.11
N HIS A 59 -8.32 9.33 1.56
CA HIS A 59 -7.91 10.38 0.63
C HIS A 59 -6.70 9.90 -0.19
N PRO A 60 -6.75 9.91 -1.53
CA PRO A 60 -5.71 9.30 -2.36
C PRO A 60 -4.31 9.90 -2.17
N GLY A 61 -4.22 11.17 -1.75
CA GLY A 61 -2.95 11.83 -1.44
C GLY A 61 -2.29 11.41 -0.14
N ASP A 62 -3.00 10.72 0.77
CA ASP A 62 -2.41 10.22 2.02
C ASP A 62 -1.62 8.92 1.78
N ILE A 63 -2.19 8.01 0.98
CA ILE A 63 -1.52 6.75 0.60
C ILE A 63 -0.28 7.03 -0.25
N GLU A 64 -0.37 7.96 -1.21
CA GLU A 64 0.78 8.35 -2.04
C GLU A 64 1.93 8.94 -1.21
N ARG A 65 1.60 9.77 -0.20
CA ARG A 65 2.60 10.35 0.70
C ARG A 65 3.26 9.28 1.56
N GLU A 66 2.48 8.32 2.05
CA GLU A 66 2.99 7.17 2.79
C GLU A 66 3.96 6.35 1.94
N HIS A 67 3.59 6.03 0.69
CA HIS A 67 4.47 5.31 -0.21
C HIS A 67 5.73 6.08 -0.56
N ALA A 68 5.62 7.37 -0.89
CA ALA A 68 6.77 8.18 -1.28
C ALA A 68 7.85 8.29 -0.17
N ALA A 69 7.46 8.17 1.11
CA ALA A 69 8.40 8.22 2.22
C ALA A 69 9.36 7.00 2.27
N ILE A 70 8.94 5.84 1.76
CA ILE A 70 9.72 4.60 1.80
C ILE A 70 10.92 4.65 0.82
N PRO A 71 10.73 4.81 -0.51
CA PRO A 71 11.84 4.89 -1.44
C PRO A 71 12.72 6.12 -1.18
N ALA A 72 12.15 7.24 -0.73
CA ALA A 72 12.95 8.41 -0.35
C ALA A 72 13.94 8.10 0.79
N ALA A 73 13.53 7.31 1.78
CA ALA A 73 14.42 6.87 2.86
C ALA A 73 15.45 5.84 2.38
N ILE A 74 15.09 4.95 1.45
CA ILE A 74 16.01 3.99 0.82
C ILE A 74 17.08 4.73 0.01
N ASP A 75 16.69 5.69 -0.84
CA ASP A 75 17.58 6.47 -1.67
C ASP A 75 18.55 7.32 -0.84
N ALA A 76 18.12 7.78 0.33
CA ALA A 76 18.97 8.48 1.29
C ALA A 76 19.90 7.55 2.09
N GLY A 77 19.84 6.23 1.90
CA GLY A 77 20.59 5.24 2.69
C GLY A 77 20.12 5.13 4.14
N ASN A 78 18.94 5.66 4.46
CA ASN A 78 18.39 5.68 5.82
C ASN A 78 17.53 4.43 6.08
N ALA A 79 18.19 3.31 6.36
CA ALA A 79 17.51 2.03 6.61
C ALA A 79 16.45 2.11 7.73
N LYS A 80 16.75 2.81 8.84
CA LYS A 80 15.79 2.96 9.94
C LYS A 80 14.59 3.81 9.56
N GLY A 81 14.82 4.85 8.75
CA GLY A 81 13.76 5.67 8.18
C GLY A 81 12.84 4.86 7.28
N ALA A 82 13.40 4.01 6.42
CA ALA A 82 12.62 3.14 5.53
C ALA A 82 11.78 2.12 6.32
N GLU A 83 12.36 1.51 7.35
CA GLU A 83 11.62 0.61 8.26
C GLU A 83 10.46 1.32 8.94
N ASN A 84 10.70 2.51 9.51
CA ASN A 84 9.67 3.28 10.19
C ASN A 84 8.55 3.71 9.25
N ALA A 85 8.89 4.13 8.03
CA ALA A 85 7.92 4.52 7.00
C ALA A 85 7.05 3.32 6.57
N LEU A 86 7.66 2.15 6.37
CA LEU A 86 6.95 0.93 6.02
C LEU A 86 6.00 0.48 7.15
N LEU A 87 6.46 0.49 8.39
CA LEU A 87 5.64 0.15 9.55
C LEU A 87 4.47 1.11 9.73
N PHE A 88 4.71 2.41 9.56
CA PHE A 88 3.65 3.42 9.61
C PHE A 88 2.57 3.14 8.57
N HIS A 89 2.98 2.90 7.32
CA HIS A 89 2.06 2.59 6.23
C HIS A 89 1.21 1.33 6.52
N LEU A 90 1.84 0.23 6.96
CA LEU A 90 1.13 -1.01 7.29
C LEU A 90 0.15 -0.84 8.47
N HIS A 91 0.54 -0.10 9.51
CA HIS A 91 -0.36 0.21 10.62
C HIS A 91 -1.53 1.09 10.19
N ALA A 92 -1.28 2.11 9.38
CA ALA A 92 -2.34 2.98 8.86
C ALA A 92 -3.33 2.21 7.98
N ALA A 93 -2.85 1.30 7.12
CA ALA A 93 -3.69 0.41 6.33
C ALA A 93 -4.54 -0.51 7.21
N ARG A 94 -3.93 -1.15 8.22
CA ARG A 94 -4.65 -1.97 9.21
C ARG A 94 -5.73 -1.17 9.93
N ASP A 95 -5.41 0.01 10.44
CA ASP A 95 -6.33 0.81 11.25
C ASP A 95 -7.53 1.29 10.42
N ARG A 96 -7.32 1.60 9.13
CA ARG A 96 -8.40 1.88 8.18
C ARG A 96 -9.33 0.67 7.98
N LEU A 97 -8.76 -0.53 7.84
CA LEU A 97 -9.54 -1.77 7.69
C LEU A 97 -10.35 -2.09 8.95
N ILE A 98 -9.75 -1.96 10.14
CA ILE A 98 -10.45 -2.16 11.41
C ILE A 98 -11.59 -1.17 11.57
N ALA A 99 -11.38 0.10 11.21
CA ALA A 99 -12.41 1.13 11.28
C ALA A 99 -13.59 0.83 10.35
N ASP A 100 -13.35 0.28 9.15
CA ASP A 100 -14.40 -0.15 8.22
C ASP A 100 -15.22 -1.31 8.80
N LEU A 101 -14.55 -2.33 9.35
CA LEU A 101 -15.20 -3.50 9.97
C LEU A 101 -15.98 -3.14 11.24
N GLY A 102 -15.55 -2.12 11.99
CA GLY A 102 -16.22 -1.67 13.21
C GLY A 102 -17.47 -0.80 12.98
N THR A 103 -17.88 -0.57 11.73
CA THR A 103 -19.04 0.26 11.36
C THR A 103 -20.29 -0.54 10.98
N GLU A 104 -20.38 -1.83 11.37
CA GLU A 104 -21.59 -2.66 11.27
C GLU A 104 -22.67 -2.31 12.31
#